data_AF-A0A6S6TG45-F1
#
_entry.id   AF-A0A6S6TG45-F1
#
_cell.length_a   1.000
_cell.length_b   1.000
_cell.length_c   1.000
_cell.angle_alpha   90.00
_cell.angle_beta   90.00
_cell.angle_gamma   90.00
#
_symmetry.space_group_name_H-M   'P 1'
#
loop_
_entity.id
_entity.type
_entity.pdbx_description
1 polymer ?
#
loop_
_entity_poly.entity_id
_entity_poly.type
_entity_poly.pdbx_seq_one_letter_code
_entity_poly.pdbx_strand_id
1 'polypeptide(L)'
;LLREGLDLPEVSLVAILDADKEGFLRSKTSLIQTSGRAARNSNGQVLMYANKITNSMKETIDITSKRREKQIAHNKKHGITPKTTLRELDTDLKVEDAGELYNKQSKMDKMPKAERQKMVKELKAKMLVAAKNLEFEEAARIRDQIAKIKKL
;
A
#
# COMPACT_ATOMS: atom_id res chain seq x y z
N LEU A 1 -14.98 -2.05 -8.39
CA LEU A 1 -14.14 -1.28 -9.33
C LEU A 1 -12.69 -1.40 -8.90
N LEU A 2 -11.90 -2.19 -9.63
CA LEU A 2 -10.44 -2.27 -9.49
C LEU A 2 -9.88 -0.93 -9.93
N ARG A 3 -9.64 -0.04 -8.97
CA ARG A 3 -9.28 1.36 -9.25
C ARG A 3 -7.97 1.41 -10.04
N GLU A 4 -7.96 2.25 -11.07
CA GLU A 4 -6.74 2.70 -11.71
C GLU A 4 -5.83 3.36 -10.65
N GLY A 5 -4.51 3.17 -10.76
CA GLY A 5 -3.54 3.87 -9.91
C GLY A 5 -3.04 3.16 -8.64
N LEU A 6 -3.47 1.93 -8.34
CA LEU A 6 -2.83 1.13 -7.28
C LEU A 6 -1.59 0.42 -7.84
N ASP A 7 -0.54 1.18 -8.12
CA ASP A 7 0.70 0.67 -8.70
C ASP A 7 1.86 0.98 -7.74
N LEU A 8 2.02 0.12 -6.74
CA LEU A 8 2.91 0.32 -5.61
C LEU A 8 4.06 -0.70 -5.70
N PRO A 9 5.31 -0.28 -5.96
CA PRO A 9 6.45 -1.19 -6.02
C PRO A 9 6.73 -1.90 -4.68
N GLU A 10 6.23 -1.36 -3.57
CA GLU A 10 6.37 -1.93 -2.23
C GLU A 10 5.49 -3.17 -2.00
N VAL A 11 4.46 -3.39 -2.83
CA VAL A 11 3.55 -4.53 -2.69
C VAL A 11 4.19 -5.79 -3.24
N SER A 12 4.64 -6.67 -2.34
CA SER A 12 5.18 -7.99 -2.70
C SER A 12 4.14 -9.12 -2.69
N LEU A 13 2.99 -8.94 -2.04
CA LEU A 13 1.98 -9.99 -1.90
C LEU A 13 0.58 -9.46 -2.16
N VAL A 14 -0.17 -10.17 -3.01
CA VAL A 14 -1.59 -9.95 -3.25
C VAL A 14 -2.37 -11.20 -2.86
N ALA A 15 -3.25 -11.09 -1.88
CA ALA A 15 -4.15 -12.17 -1.49
C ALA A 15 -5.57 -11.94 -2.04
N ILE A 16 -6.10 -12.92 -2.76
CA ILE A 16 -7.46 -12.92 -3.30
C ILE A 16 -8.26 -13.95 -2.50
N LEU A 17 -9.09 -13.45 -1.59
CA LEU A 17 -10.04 -14.27 -0.83
C LEU A 17 -11.23 -14.67 -1.70
N ASP A 18 -11.82 -15.84 -1.45
CA ASP A 18 -12.98 -16.33 -2.20
C ASP A 18 -12.76 -16.28 -3.72
N ALA A 19 -11.60 -16.77 -4.17
CA ALA A 19 -11.20 -16.70 -5.58
C ALA A 19 -12.09 -17.56 -6.49
N ASP A 20 -12.77 -18.57 -5.94
CA ASP A 20 -13.68 -19.47 -6.64
C ASP A 20 -15.13 -18.98 -6.74
N LYS A 21 -15.46 -17.84 -6.11
CA LYS A 21 -16.79 -17.23 -6.19
C LYS A 21 -16.92 -16.44 -7.49
N GLU A 22 -17.30 -17.14 -8.55
CA GLU A 22 -17.48 -16.53 -9.86
C GLU A 22 -18.49 -15.37 -9.84
N GLY A 23 -18.25 -14.39 -10.70
CA GLY A 23 -18.97 -13.13 -10.75
C GLY A 23 -18.04 -12.02 -11.23
N PHE A 24 -18.53 -10.77 -11.23
CA PHE A 24 -17.78 -9.63 -11.76
C PHE A 24 -16.38 -9.47 -11.14
N LEU A 25 -16.25 -9.67 -9.82
CA LEU A 25 -14.98 -9.49 -9.09
C LEU A 25 -13.99 -10.66 -9.24
N ARG A 26 -14.43 -11.81 -9.77
CA ARG A 26 -13.63 -13.03 -9.97
C ARG A 26 -13.66 -13.54 -11.40
N SER A 27 -14.09 -12.69 -12.33
CA SER A 27 -13.91 -12.94 -13.75
C SER A 27 -12.43 -12.99 -14.09
N LYS A 28 -12.09 -13.67 -15.18
CA LYS A 28 -10.75 -13.68 -15.78
C LYS A 28 -10.09 -12.29 -15.80
N THR A 29 -10.79 -11.28 -16.30
CA THR A 29 -10.26 -9.91 -16.42
C THR A 29 -9.94 -9.31 -15.05
N SER A 30 -10.84 -9.47 -14.08
CA SER A 30 -10.65 -9.00 -12.71
C SER A 30 -9.49 -9.70 -11.99
N LEU A 31 -9.36 -11.02 -12.14
CA LEU A 31 -8.28 -11.80 -11.53
C LEU A 31 -6.92 -11.44 -12.14
N ILE A 32 -6.83 -11.26 -13.45
CA ILE A 32 -5.60 -10.80 -14.12
C ILE A 32 -5.21 -9.41 -13.62
N GLN A 33 -6.15 -8.47 -13.57
CA GLN A 33 -5.87 -7.11 -13.10
C GLN A 33 -5.46 -7.07 -11.63
N THR A 34 -6.08 -7.88 -10.78
CA THR A 34 -5.74 -7.98 -9.35
C THR A 34 -4.36 -8.60 -9.18
N SER A 35 -4.05 -9.67 -9.92
CA SER A 35 -2.74 -10.33 -9.90
C SER A 35 -1.62 -9.43 -10.40
N GLY A 36 -1.90 -8.59 -11.40
CA GLY A 36 -0.95 -7.63 -11.96
C GLY A 36 -0.42 -6.61 -10.95
N ARG A 37 -1.12 -6.39 -9.83
CA ARG A 37 -0.66 -5.49 -8.75
C ARG A 37 0.63 -5.97 -8.10
N ALA A 38 0.88 -7.28 -8.07
CA ALA A 38 2.13 -7.84 -7.54
C ALA A 38 3.31 -7.73 -8.53
N ALA A 39 3.06 -7.43 -9.81
CA ALA A 39 4.09 -7.51 -10.85
C ALA A 39 5.14 -6.38 -10.82
N ARG A 40 4.95 -5.35 -9.98
CA ARG A 40 5.93 -4.27 -9.79
C ARG A 40 7.07 -4.61 -8.84
N ASN A 41 6.92 -5.68 -8.06
CA ASN A 41 7.92 -6.12 -7.11
C ASN A 41 8.65 -7.35 -7.64
N SER A 42 9.97 -7.38 -7.50
CA SER A 42 10.80 -8.53 -7.90
C SER A 42 10.39 -9.83 -7.18
N ASN A 43 9.88 -9.70 -5.94
CA ASN A 43 9.38 -10.78 -5.11
C ASN A 43 7.84 -10.87 -5.12
N GLY A 44 7.20 -10.29 -6.15
CA GLY A 44 5.76 -10.29 -6.31
C GLY A 44 5.14 -11.69 -6.34
N GLN A 45 4.18 -11.92 -5.44
CA GLN A 45 3.43 -13.16 -5.30
C GLN A 45 1.92 -12.90 -5.22
N VAL A 46 1.14 -13.87 -5.70
CA VAL A 46 -0.33 -13.84 -5.65
C VAL A 46 -0.82 -15.13 -5.03
N LEU A 47 -1.63 -15.03 -3.98
CA LEU A 47 -2.29 -16.16 -3.32
C LEU A 47 -3.78 -16.10 -3.61
N MET A 48 -4.33 -17.15 -4.22
CA MET A 48 -5.76 -17.28 -4.48
C MET A 48 -6.35 -18.32 -3.52
N TYR A 49 -7.15 -17.87 -2.56
CA TYR A 49 -7.83 -18.76 -1.62
C TYR A 49 -9.16 -19.21 -2.21
N ALA A 50 -9.31 -20.52 -2.41
CA ALA A 50 -10.45 -21.12 -3.10
C ALA A 50 -10.61 -22.58 -2.66
N ASN A 51 -11.84 -23.10 -2.73
CA ASN A 51 -12.09 -24.53 -2.53
C ASN A 51 -11.93 -25.33 -3.83
N LYS A 52 -12.16 -24.69 -4.98
CA LYS A 52 -12.00 -25.30 -6.30
C LYS A 52 -11.33 -24.35 -7.30
N ILE A 53 -10.67 -24.90 -8.30
CA ILE A 53 -10.12 -24.11 -9.40
C ILE A 53 -11.23 -23.88 -10.44
N THR A 54 -11.64 -22.63 -10.62
CA THR A 54 -12.62 -22.24 -11.65
C THR A 54 -11.95 -22.02 -13.01
N ASN A 55 -12.74 -21.94 -14.09
CA ASN A 55 -12.21 -21.64 -15.43
C ASN A 55 -11.53 -20.27 -15.46
N SER A 56 -12.13 -19.25 -14.82
CA SER A 56 -11.52 -17.91 -14.70
C SER A 56 -10.16 -17.94 -14.00
N MET A 57 -10.02 -18.75 -12.93
CA MET A 57 -8.75 -18.92 -12.23
C MET A 57 -7.72 -19.64 -13.12
N LYS A 58 -8.11 -20.75 -13.75
CA LYS A 58 -7.23 -21.53 -14.62
C LYS A 58 -6.66 -20.67 -15.75
N GLU A 59 -7.52 -19.96 -16.47
CA GLU A 59 -7.09 -19.06 -17.54
C GLU A 59 -6.17 -17.93 -17.04
N THR A 60 -6.42 -17.41 -15.84
CA THR A 60 -5.55 -16.38 -15.23
C THR A 60 -4.17 -16.95 -14.92
N ILE A 61 -4.11 -18.15 -14.33
CA ILE A 61 -2.86 -18.84 -14.00
C ILE A 61 -2.07 -19.13 -15.28
N ASP A 62 -2.72 -19.73 -16.29
CA ASP A 62 -2.07 -20.12 -17.55
C ASP A 62 -1.47 -18.92 -18.28
N ILE A 63 -2.22 -17.81 -18.40
CA ILE A 63 -1.73 -16.58 -19.03
C ILE A 63 -0.56 -15.98 -18.24
N THR A 64 -0.64 -15.99 -16.91
CA THR A 64 0.39 -15.41 -16.04
C THR A 64 1.68 -16.23 -16.12
N SER A 65 1.59 -17.57 -16.05
CA SER A 65 2.73 -18.47 -16.19
C SER A 65 3.40 -18.32 -17.56
N LYS A 66 2.61 -18.33 -18.65
CA LYS A 66 3.12 -18.16 -20.02
C LYS A 66 3.85 -16.82 -20.20
N ARG A 67 3.35 -15.74 -19.60
CA ARG A 67 4.02 -14.42 -19.64
C ARG A 67 5.33 -14.45 -18.85
N ARG A 68 5.32 -15.04 -17.65
CA ARG A 68 6.50 -15.16 -16.79
C ARG A 68 7.61 -15.99 -17.45
N GLU A 69 7.28 -17.10 -18.09
CA GLU A 69 8.25 -17.93 -18.83
C GLU A 69 8.95 -17.14 -19.94
N LYS A 70 8.18 -16.39 -20.74
CA LYS A 70 8.73 -15.51 -21.79
C LYS A 70 9.67 -14.44 -21.21
N GLN A 71 9.29 -13.84 -20.08
CA GLN A 71 10.11 -12.84 -19.40
C GLN A 71 11.41 -13.45 -18.86
N ILE A 72 11.35 -14.64 -18.25
CA ILE A 72 12.54 -15.35 -17.76
C ILE A 72 13.47 -15.71 -18.92
N ALA A 73 12.94 -16.24 -20.02
CA ALA A 73 13.72 -16.58 -21.21
C ALA A 73 14.41 -15.35 -21.81
N HIS A 74 13.68 -14.23 -21.93
CA HIS A 74 14.24 -12.96 -22.38
C HIS A 74 15.34 -12.47 -21.43
N ASN A 75 15.09 -12.47 -20.12
CA ASN A 75 16.05 -12.04 -19.12
C ASN A 75 17.33 -12.88 -19.16
N LYS A 76 17.21 -14.20 -19.30
CA LYS A 76 18.35 -15.11 -19.43
C LYS A 76 19.15 -14.85 -20.71
N LYS A 77 18.47 -14.62 -21.84
CA LYS A 77 19.11 -14.31 -23.12
C LYS A 77 19.89 -12.99 -23.08
N HIS A 78 19.38 -12.00 -22.35
CA HIS A 78 19.94 -10.65 -22.29
C HIS A 78 20.73 -10.33 -21.00
N GLY A 79 20.92 -11.30 -20.10
CA GLY A 79 21.62 -11.09 -18.83
C GLY A 79 20.94 -10.11 -17.87
N ILE A 80 19.61 -9.95 -17.96
CA ILE A 80 18.85 -8.99 -17.14
C ILE A 80 18.53 -9.59 -15.77
N THR A 81 18.92 -8.91 -14.71
CA THR A 81 18.51 -9.25 -13.34
C THR A 81 17.29 -8.40 -12.94
N PRO A 82 16.14 -8.99 -12.59
CA PRO A 82 14.96 -8.24 -12.14
C PRO A 82 15.27 -7.40 -10.91
N LYS A 83 14.94 -6.11 -10.95
CA LYS A 83 15.06 -5.18 -9.82
C LYS A 83 13.75 -4.43 -9.62
N THR A 84 13.36 -4.24 -8.37
CA THR A 84 12.20 -3.41 -8.00
C THR A 84 12.58 -1.94 -8.14
N THR A 85 11.72 -1.14 -8.75
CA THR A 85 11.89 0.31 -8.80
C THR A 85 11.57 0.92 -7.44
N LEU A 86 12.58 1.40 -6.73
CA LEU A 86 12.39 2.17 -5.51
C LEU A 86 12.06 3.61 -5.90
N ARG A 87 10.94 4.14 -5.41
CA ARG A 87 10.75 5.60 -5.35
C ARG A 87 11.45 6.08 -4.09
N GLU A 88 12.53 6.83 -4.25
CA GLU A 88 13.10 7.56 -3.11
C GLU A 88 12.06 8.58 -2.65
N LEU A 89 11.70 8.52 -1.36
CA LEU A 89 10.92 9.56 -0.72
C LEU A 89 11.87 10.74 -0.51
N ASP A 90 11.50 11.92 -1.01
CA ASP A 90 12.27 13.15 -0.80
C ASP A 90 12.60 13.31 0.69
N THR A 91 13.90 13.26 1.00
CA THR A 91 14.44 13.38 2.35
C THR A 91 14.42 14.81 2.87
N ASP A 92 14.11 15.78 2.01
CA ASP A 92 14.20 17.22 2.29
C ASP A 92 13.09 17.74 3.21
N LEU A 93 12.10 16.90 3.57
CA LEU A 93 11.02 17.23 4.50
C LEU A 93 11.30 16.76 5.95
N LYS A 94 12.56 16.57 6.31
CA LYS A 94 12.96 16.42 7.72
C LYS A 94 12.97 17.80 8.37
N VAL A 95 11.86 18.15 9.03
CA VAL A 95 11.89 19.20 10.05
C VAL A 95 12.76 18.67 11.19
N GLU A 96 13.98 19.17 11.28
CA GLU A 96 14.81 19.04 12.48
C GLU A 96 14.12 19.79 13.60
N ASP A 97 13.51 19.06 14.53
CA ASP A 97 13.43 19.54 15.91
C ASP A 97 13.26 18.37 16.88
N ALA A 98 14.40 17.76 17.22
CA ALA A 98 14.51 16.70 18.22
C ALA A 98 14.89 17.25 19.61
N GLY A 99 14.62 18.52 19.88
CA GLY A 99 15.24 19.25 20.98
C GLY A 99 14.28 20.04 21.87
N GLU A 100 13.11 19.50 22.26
CA GLU A 100 12.40 19.89 23.48
C GLU A 100 11.16 19.00 23.67
N LEU A 101 10.68 18.85 24.91
CA LEU A 101 9.43 18.15 25.32
C LEU A 101 9.56 16.76 25.96
N TYR A 102 10.65 16.48 26.69
CA TYR A 102 10.68 15.37 27.67
C TYR A 102 9.79 15.59 28.91
N ASN A 103 9.02 16.68 29.01
CA ASN A 103 8.35 17.10 30.25
C ASN A 103 6.80 17.20 30.21
N LYS A 104 6.10 16.47 29.33
CA LYS A 104 4.60 16.42 29.33
C LYS A 104 4.00 15.02 29.35
N GLN A 105 4.71 14.05 29.92
CA GLN A 105 4.29 12.64 29.94
C GLN A 105 3.20 12.30 30.98
N SER A 106 2.78 13.20 31.87
CA SER A 106 1.99 12.81 33.05
C SER A 106 0.46 13.03 33.01
N LYS A 107 -0.14 13.42 31.87
CA LYS A 107 -1.61 13.66 31.81
C LYS A 107 -2.40 13.06 30.64
N MET A 108 -1.81 12.22 29.78
CA MET A 108 -2.49 11.73 28.57
C MET A 108 -2.74 10.21 28.50
N ASP A 109 -2.42 9.45 29.55
CA ASP A 109 -2.55 7.98 29.58
C ASP A 109 -3.96 7.42 29.85
N LYS A 110 -5.00 8.27 29.90
CA LYS A 110 -6.38 7.86 30.25
C LYS A 110 -7.43 8.15 29.17
N MET A 111 -7.06 8.32 27.91
CA MET A 111 -8.03 8.52 26.83
C MET A 111 -8.46 7.18 26.15
N PRO A 112 -9.77 6.90 26.07
CA PRO A 112 -10.31 5.76 25.32
C PRO A 112 -9.83 5.75 23.86
N LYS A 113 -9.55 4.56 23.33
CA LYS A 113 -9.08 4.36 21.94
C LYS A 113 -10.02 4.98 20.90
N ALA A 114 -11.32 5.00 21.17
CA ALA A 114 -12.34 5.58 20.31
C ALA A 114 -12.25 7.12 20.21
N GLU A 115 -11.97 7.80 21.32
CA GLU A 115 -11.82 9.26 21.35
C GLU A 115 -10.52 9.69 20.66
N ARG A 116 -9.43 8.93 20.87
CA ARG A 116 -8.17 9.13 20.13
C ARG A 116 -8.37 9.01 18.62
N GLN A 117 -9.14 8.02 18.15
CA GLN A 117 -9.43 7.87 16.73
C GLN A 117 -10.24 9.03 16.15
N LYS A 118 -11.25 9.54 16.88
CA LYS A 118 -12.01 10.72 16.46
C LYS A 118 -11.12 11.95 16.34
N MET A 119 -10.31 12.22 17.36
CA MET A 119 -9.39 13.35 17.38
C MET A 119 -8.35 13.26 16.24
N VAL A 120 -7.78 12.08 16.00
CA VAL A 120 -6.85 11.86 14.86
C VAL A 120 -7.55 12.10 13.52
N LYS A 121 -8.82 11.72 13.37
CA LYS A 121 -9.59 11.93 12.14
C LYS A 121 -9.82 13.43 11.88
N GLU A 122 -10.18 14.19 12.92
CA GLU A 122 -10.38 15.63 12.84
C GLU A 122 -9.08 16.38 12.52
N LEU A 123 -7.99 16.05 13.23
CA LEU A 123 -6.68 16.61 12.97
C LEU A 123 -6.21 16.28 11.55
N LYS A 124 -6.44 15.05 11.06
CA LYS A 124 -6.09 14.68 9.69
C LYS A 124 -6.87 15.50 8.66
N ALA A 125 -8.14 15.80 8.91
CA ALA A 125 -8.92 16.68 8.04
C ALA A 125 -8.33 18.10 8.01
N LYS A 126 -7.98 18.67 9.16
CA LYS A 126 -7.33 19.99 9.27
C LYS A 126 -5.97 20.02 8.57
N MET A 127 -5.16 18.98 8.74
CA MET A 127 -3.87 18.82 8.06
C MET A 127 -4.00 18.85 6.54
N LEU A 128 -5.01 18.16 6.00
CA LEU A 128 -5.28 18.14 4.55
C LEU A 128 -5.74 19.50 4.02
N VAL A 129 -6.52 20.24 4.82
CA VAL A 129 -6.93 21.61 4.46
C VAL A 129 -5.72 22.55 4.45
N ALA A 130 -4.87 22.52 5.48
CA ALA A 130 -3.63 23.30 5.54
C ALA A 130 -2.71 22.98 4.35
N ALA A 131 -2.51 21.69 4.03
CA ALA A 131 -1.73 21.27 2.87
C ALA A 131 -2.33 21.76 1.54
N LYS A 132 -3.66 21.77 1.42
CA LYS A 132 -4.36 22.30 0.23
C LYS A 132 -4.21 23.82 0.11
N ASN A 133 -4.12 24.52 1.23
CA ASN A 133 -3.90 25.97 1.29
C ASN A 133 -2.42 26.36 1.19
N LEU A 134 -1.52 25.39 0.95
CA LEU A 134 -0.06 25.59 0.89
C LEU A 134 0.57 26.01 2.23
N GLU A 135 -0.14 25.83 3.34
CA GLU A 135 0.34 26.07 4.71
C GLU A 135 1.11 24.84 5.21
N PHE A 136 2.27 24.58 4.62
CA PHE A 136 3.04 23.36 4.87
C PHE A 136 3.56 23.24 6.31
N GLU A 137 3.87 24.36 6.96
CA GLU A 137 4.32 24.40 8.36
C GLU A 137 3.22 23.95 9.33
N GLU A 138 2.00 24.45 9.15
CA GLU A 138 0.84 24.02 9.95
C GLU A 138 0.48 22.56 9.65
N ALA A 139 0.53 22.15 8.37
CA ALA A 139 0.33 20.75 8.02
C ALA A 139 1.39 19.83 8.67
N ALA A 140 2.65 20.23 8.72
CA ALA A 140 3.72 19.49 9.38
C ALA A 140 3.52 19.43 10.91
N ARG A 141 3.15 20.54 11.55
CA ARG A 141 2.83 20.59 12.98
C ARG A 141 1.69 19.64 13.34
N ILE A 142 0.61 19.64 12.56
CA ILE A 142 -0.55 18.76 12.78
C ILE A 142 -0.18 17.29 12.53
N ARG A 143 0.65 16.99 11.51
CA ARG A 143 1.20 15.65 11.25
C ARG A 143 1.93 15.11 12.50
N ASP A 144 2.77 15.93 13.10
CA ASP A 144 3.58 15.52 14.26
C ASP A 144 2.72 15.36 15.53
N GLN A 145 1.68 16.18 15.70
CA GLN A 145 0.67 15.99 16.74
C GLN A 145 -0.10 14.67 16.56
N ILE A 146 -0.50 14.32 15.33
CA ILE A 146 -1.14 13.03 15.03
C ILE A 146 -0.19 11.87 15.36
N ALA A 147 1.10 12.00 15.03
CA ALA A 147 2.10 10.97 15.34
C ALA A 147 2.26 10.77 16.85
N LYS A 148 2.25 11.85 17.65
CA LYS A 148 2.27 11.79 19.12
C LYS A 148 1.03 11.08 19.68
N ILE A 149 -0.16 11.40 19.17
CA ILE A 149 -1.42 10.78 19.64
C ILE A 149 -1.49 9.28 19.28
N LYS A 150 -0.91 8.87 18.16
CA LYS A 150 -0.86 7.46 17.73
C LYS A 150 0.17 6.59 18.47
N LYS A 151 1.21 7.20 19.04
CA LYS A 151 2.25 6.50 19.80
C LYS A 151 1.84 6.21 21.25
N LEU A 152 0.85 6.93 21.77
CA LEU A 152 0.12 6.64 23.02
C LEU A 152 -0.90 5.53 22.78
#